data_AF-G9HLI0-F1
#
_entry.id   AF-G9HLI0-F1
#
_cell.length_a   1.000
_cell.length_b   1.000
_cell.length_c   1.000
_cell.angle_alpha   90.00
_cell.angle_beta   90.00
_cell.angle_gamma   90.00
#
_symmetry.space_group_name_H-M   'P 1'
#
loop_
_entity.id
_entity.type
_entity.pdbx_description
1 polymer ?
#
loop_
_entity_poly.entity_id
_entity_poly.type
_entity_poly.pdbx_seq_one_letter_code
_entity_poly.pdbx_strand_id
1 'polypeptide(L)' 'IAEVERVLGVVDGAILVVSAVEGVQSQTPLLFRALQRLRVPTLIF' A
#
# COMPACT_ATOMS: atom_id res chain seq x y z
N ILE A 1 -1.57 -8.97 7.79
CA ILE A 1 -1.60 -8.97 6.31
C ILE A 1 -3.01 -9.27 5.80
N ALA A 2 -3.64 -10.38 6.20
CA ALA A 2 -4.97 -10.76 5.72
C ALA A 2 -6.06 -9.68 5.87
N GLU A 3 -6.10 -8.98 7.01
CA GLU A 3 -7.09 -7.89 7.22
C GLU A 3 -6.81 -6.66 6.34
N VAL A 4 -5.53 -6.30 6.17
CA VAL A 4 -5.12 -5.21 5.28
C VAL A 4 -5.53 -5.51 3.84
N GLU A 5 -5.22 -6.71 3.34
CA GLU A 5 -5.62 -7.10 1.98
C GLU A 5 -7.13 -7.12 1.79
N ARG A 6 -7.89 -7.53 2.82
CA ARG A 6 -9.36 -7.49 2.80
C ARG A 6 -9.90 -6.07 2.67
N VAL A 7 -9.33 -5.12 3.43
CA VAL A 7 -9.71 -3.70 3.36
C VAL A 7 -9.32 -3.09 2.02
N LEU A 8 -8.15 -3.44 1.47
CA LEU A 8 -7.71 -2.96 0.16
C LEU A 8 -8.60 -3.45 -0.99
N GLY A 9 -9.34 -4.54 -0.81
CA GLY A 9 -10.23 -5.09 -1.84
C GLY A 9 -11.51 -4.28 -2.11
N VAL A 10 -11.80 -3.27 -1.28
CA VAL A 10 -13.04 -2.47 -1.39
C VAL A 10 -12.78 -0.98 -1.63
N VAL A 11 -11.53 -0.57 -1.81
CA VAL A 11 -11.16 0.83 -2.01
C VAL A 11 -10.89 1.15 -3.48
N ASP A 12 -11.32 2.32 -3.92
CA ASP A 12 -11.09 2.81 -5.29
C ASP A 12 -9.73 3.51 -5.47
N GLY A 13 -9.00 3.74 -4.37
CA GLY A 13 -7.70 4.41 -4.36
C GLY A 13 -7.02 4.33 -3.00
N ALA A 14 -5.70 4.54 -2.97
CA ALA A 14 -4.90 4.53 -1.75
C ALA A 14 -3.81 5.62 -1.75
N ILE A 15 -3.39 6.04 -0.56
CA ILE A 15 -2.19 6.85 -0.36
C ILE A 15 -1.20 6.00 0.42
N LEU A 16 -0.02 5.76 -0.17
CA LEU A 16 1.09 5.08 0.48
C LEU A 16 2.04 6.13 1.06
N VAL A 17 2.02 6.27 2.38
CA VAL A 17 2.89 7.21 3.10
C VAL A 17 4.23 6.56 3.40
N VAL A 18 5.32 7.21 2.99
CA VAL A 18 6.69 6.78 3.26
C VAL A 18 7.38 7.85 4.07
N SER A 19 7.96 7.47 5.21
CA SER A 19 8.77 8.42 5.97
C SER A 19 10.02 8.82 5.19
N ALA A 20 10.26 10.12 5.07
CA ALA A 20 11.49 10.64 4.50
C ALA A 20 12.72 10.37 5.40
N VAL A 21 12.52 10.16 6.70
CA VAL A 21 13.58 9.92 7.68
C VAL A 21 13.94 8.44 7.73
N GLU A 22 12.94 7.57 7.86
CA GLU A 22 13.15 6.12 7.96
C GLU A 22 13.24 5.43 6.59
N GLY A 23 12.76 6.06 5.51
CA GLY A 23 12.76 5.50 4.16
C GLY A 23 11.83 4.30 3.98
N VAL A 24 12.16 3.45 3.01
CA VAL A 24 11.38 2.25 2.67
C VAL A 24 11.73 1.12 3.64
N GLN A 25 10.72 0.65 4.38
CA GLN A 25 10.86 -0.46 5.32
C GLN A 25 10.46 -1.80 4.69
N SER A 26 10.74 -2.92 5.33
CA SER A 26 10.47 -4.28 4.80
C SER A 26 8.99 -4.54 4.46
N GLN A 27 8.06 -3.85 5.12
CA GLN A 27 6.63 -3.99 4.90
C GLN A 27 6.12 -3.15 3.70
N THR A 28 6.74 -2.00 3.41
CA THR A 28 6.29 -1.06 2.38
C THR A 28 6.19 -1.71 0.98
N PRO A 29 7.18 -2.51 0.50
CA PRO A 29 7.07 -3.22 -0.77
C PRO A 29 5.96 -4.27 -0.81
N LEU A 30 5.62 -4.89 0.33
CA LEU A 30 4.55 -5.89 0.40
C LEU A 30 3.18 -5.24 0.22
N LEU A 31 2.94 -4.11 0.90
CA LEU A 31 1.74 -3.29 0.73
C LEU A 31 1.60 -2.76 -0.70
N PHE A 32 2.69 -2.24 -1.27
CA PHE A 32 2.67 -1.72 -2.64
C PHE A 32 2.35 -2.81 -3.67
N ARG A 33 2.91 -4.01 -3.51
CA ARG A 33 2.58 -5.17 -4.36
C ARG A 33 1.12 -5.60 -4.21
N ALA A 34 0.55 -5.56 -3.01
CA ALA A 34 -0.86 -5.86 -2.80
C ALA A 34 -1.77 -4.87 -3.55
N LEU A 35 -1.50 -3.57 -3.43
CA LEU A 35 -2.20 -2.50 -4.17
C LEU A 35 -2.08 -2.69 -5.69
N GLN A 36 -0.89 -3.02 -6.20
CA GLN A 36 -0.67 -3.31 -7.62
C GLN A 36 -1.48 -4.53 -8.11
N ARG A 37 -1.53 -5.62 -7.34
CA ARG A 37 -2.32 -6.82 -7.69
C ARG A 37 -3.81 -6.52 -7.75
N LEU A 38 -4.30 -5.69 -6.83
CA LEU A 38 -5.69 -5.24 -6.79
C LEU A 38 -6.00 -4.13 -7.80
N ARG A 39 -4.98 -3.63 -8.53
CA ARG A 39 -5.08 -2.51 -9.49
C ARG A 39 -5.65 -1.23 -8.86
N VAL A 40 -5.34 -0.99 -7.59
CA VAL A 40 -5.77 0.21 -6.86
C VAL A 40 -4.84 1.37 -7.23
N PRO A 41 -5.34 2.47 -7.82
CA PRO A 41 -4.57 3.69 -8.02
C PRO A 41 -3.97 4.17 -6.70
N THR A 42 -2.65 4.36 -6.69
CA THR A 42 -1.92 4.69 -5.46
C THR A 42 -1.10 5.95 -5.63
N LEU A 43 -1.33 6.95 -4.78
CA LEU A 43 -0.45 8.11 -4.62
C LEU A 43 0.62 7.80 -3.57
N ILE A 44 1.84 8.28 -3.76
CA ILE A 44 2.93 8.15 -2.78
C ILE A 44 3.15 9.51 -2.15
N PHE A 45 3.20 9.55 -0.82
CA PHE A 45 3.44 10.76 -0.03
C PHE A 45 4.61 10.55 0.93
#